data_AF-A0A1Y0H9M9-F1
#
_entry.id   AF-A0A1Y0H9M9-F1
#
_cell.length_a   1.000
_cell.length_b   1.000
_cell.length_c   1.000
_cell.angle_alpha   90.00
_cell.angle_beta   90.00
_cell.angle_gamma   90.00
#
_symmetry.space_group_name_H-M   'P 1'
#
loop_
_entity.id
_entity.type
_entity.pdbx_description
1 polymer ?
#
loop_
_entity_poly.entity_id
_entity_poly.type
_entity_poly.pdbx_seq_one_letter_code
_entity_poly.pdbx_strand_id
1 'polypeptide(L)'
;MAKSLEQIKAALKLRAEGKNKQLTLRLGVKKYVLPFEVRLIQRDNHIFVHIPPSAEIFEIGDEGLTMITDATEADAVAKNLRRSRKRKATTSTKSAPVEVPAKLAAALAEIPAGYKLGLDRNGNPRLVKTRKRRK
;
A
#
# COMPACT_ATOMS: atom_id res chain seq x y z
N MET A 1 33.33 18.74 29.75
CA MET A 1 31.94 18.64 29.26
C MET A 1 31.59 17.19 29.01
N ALA A 2 30.40 16.75 29.42
CA ALA A 2 29.91 15.42 29.05
C ALA A 2 29.75 15.36 27.52
N LYS A 3 30.24 14.28 26.89
CA LYS A 3 30.07 14.06 25.45
C LYS A 3 28.59 13.93 25.14
N SER A 4 28.15 14.49 24.01
CA SER A 4 26.77 14.28 23.57
C SER A 4 26.56 12.81 23.20
N LEU A 5 25.32 12.34 23.31
CA LEU A 5 24.96 10.96 22.99
C LEU A 5 25.36 10.58 21.55
N GLU A 6 25.24 11.53 20.62
CA GLU A 6 25.65 11.36 19.22
C GLU A 6 27.17 11.20 19.09
N GLN A 7 27.96 12.00 19.81
CA GLN A 7 29.41 11.88 19.86
C GLN A 7 29.85 10.53 20.43
N ILE A 8 29.14 10.01 21.44
CA ILE A 8 29.41 8.68 22.02
C ILE A 8 29.11 7.59 20.98
N LYS A 9 27.96 7.65 20.30
CA LYS A 9 27.60 6.68 19.24
C LYS A 9 28.59 6.70 18.08
N ALA A 10 29.05 7.87 17.65
CA ALA A 10 30.05 8.00 16.59
C ALA A 10 31.39 7.36 16.99
N ALA A 11 31.85 7.60 18.22
CA ALA A 11 33.08 6.98 18.73
C ALA A 11 32.96 5.45 18.85
N LEU A 12 31.81 4.93 19.27
CA LEU A 12 31.56 3.49 19.35
C LEU A 12 31.51 2.84 17.96
N LYS A 13 30.96 3.52 16.95
CA LYS A 13 30.94 3.02 15.56
C LYS A 13 32.34 2.77 14.99
N LEU A 14 33.34 3.55 15.38
CA LEU A 14 34.74 3.38 14.96
C LEU A 14 35.43 2.19 15.64
N ARG A 15 34.98 1.81 16.84
CA ARG A 15 35.53 0.70 17.62
C ARG A 15 34.81 -0.63 17.37
N ALA A 16 33.73 -0.60 16.61
CA ALA A 16 32.86 -1.74 16.40
C ALA A 16 33.36 -2.63 15.27
N GLU A 17 33.42 -3.92 15.52
CA GLU A 17 33.88 -4.92 14.56
C GLU A 17 32.75 -5.33 13.61
N GLY A 18 33.07 -5.45 12.33
CA GLY A 18 32.15 -5.95 11.31
C GLY A 18 31.87 -7.44 11.51
N LYS A 19 30.60 -7.80 11.65
CA LYS A 19 30.13 -9.18 11.72
C LYS A 19 29.08 -9.40 10.65
N ASN A 20 29.36 -10.37 9.79
CA ASN A 20 28.44 -10.79 8.73
C ASN A 20 27.37 -11.74 9.29
N LYS A 21 26.20 -11.79 8.64
CA LYS A 21 25.14 -12.80 8.87
C LYS A 21 24.54 -12.81 10.28
N GLN A 22 24.62 -11.69 11.02
CA GLN A 22 24.06 -11.58 12.38
C GLN A 22 22.59 -11.16 12.40
N LEU A 23 22.13 -10.41 11.39
CA LEU A 23 20.74 -10.01 11.29
C LEU A 23 19.89 -11.12 10.71
N THR A 24 18.75 -11.35 11.35
CA THR A 24 17.82 -12.39 10.92
C THR A 24 16.41 -11.82 10.86
N LEU A 25 15.71 -12.14 9.78
CA LEU A 25 14.30 -11.81 9.57
C LEU A 25 13.47 -13.07 9.79
N ARG A 26 12.50 -13.01 10.70
CA ARG A 26 11.55 -14.11 10.91
C ARG A 26 10.26 -13.84 10.16
N LEU A 27 9.94 -14.70 9.19
CA LEU A 27 8.68 -14.65 8.44
C LEU A 27 7.87 -15.90 8.80
N GLY A 28 6.90 -15.72 9.69
CA GLY A 28 6.16 -16.84 10.29
C GLY A 28 7.07 -17.75 11.13
N VAL A 29 7.25 -18.98 10.66
CA VAL A 29 8.07 -20.01 11.35
C VAL A 29 9.50 -20.06 10.83
N LYS A 30 9.75 -19.60 9.60
CA LYS A 30 11.09 -19.64 8.98
C LYS A 30 11.92 -18.40 9.38
N LYS A 31 13.19 -18.64 9.66
CA LYS A 31 14.19 -17.62 9.99
C LYS A 31 15.14 -17.48 8.81
N TYR A 32 15.22 -16.29 8.25
CA TYR A 32 16.09 -15.94 7.15
C TYR A 32 17.24 -15.07 7.65
N VAL A 33 18.45 -15.29 7.13
CA VAL A 33 19.62 -14.46 7.45
C VAL A 33 19.70 -13.32 6.45
N LEU A 34 19.79 -12.08 6.94
CA LEU A 34 19.96 -10.91 6.09
C LEU A 34 21.46 -10.75 5.73
N PRO A 35 21.78 -10.50 4.46
CA PRO A 35 23.16 -10.38 3.98
C PRO A 35 23.75 -8.98 4.28
N PHE A 36 23.59 -8.49 5.52
CA PHE A 36 24.18 -7.22 5.96
C PHE A 36 25.40 -7.45 6.86
N GLU A 37 26.39 -6.59 6.70
CA GLU A 37 27.49 -6.43 7.65
C GLU A 37 27.03 -5.52 8.79
N VAL A 38 26.92 -6.09 10.00
CA VAL A 38 26.56 -5.34 11.20
C VAL A 38 27.79 -5.10 12.03
N ARG A 39 27.96 -3.87 12.52
CA ARG A 39 29.06 -3.56 13.44
C ARG A 39 28.58 -3.70 14.88
N LEU A 40 29.28 -4.52 15.67
CA LEU A 40 28.87 -4.84 17.04
C LEU A 40 30.03 -4.73 18.03
N ILE A 41 29.71 -4.25 19.24
CA ILE A 41 30.59 -4.35 20.41
C ILE A 41 29.75 -4.91 21.55
N GLN A 42 30.22 -5.98 22.19
CA GLN A 42 29.63 -6.49 23.42
C GLN A 42 30.69 -6.48 24.52
N ARG A 43 30.35 -5.89 25.67
CA ARG A 43 31.16 -5.93 26.89
C ARG A 43 30.24 -5.99 28.09
N ASP A 44 30.51 -6.90 29.02
CA ASP A 44 29.71 -7.13 30.21
C ASP A 44 28.22 -7.31 29.85
N ASN A 45 27.34 -6.50 30.45
CA ASN A 45 25.90 -6.49 30.19
C ASN A 45 25.45 -5.46 29.14
N HIS A 46 26.38 -4.91 28.34
CA HIS A 46 26.07 -3.87 27.36
C HIS A 46 26.44 -4.30 25.93
N ILE A 47 25.57 -3.94 24.98
CA ILE A 47 25.76 -4.19 23.56
C ILE A 47 25.56 -2.89 22.79
N PHE A 48 26.51 -2.56 21.93
CA PHE A 48 26.38 -1.55 20.89
C PHE A 48 26.18 -2.25 19.54
N VAL A 49 25.12 -1.90 18.83
CA VAL A 49 24.82 -2.42 17.49
C VAL A 49 24.66 -1.26 16.52
N HIS A 50 25.39 -1.30 15.41
CA HIS A 50 25.22 -0.38 14.29
C HIS A 50 24.85 -1.17 13.03
N ILE A 51 23.63 -0.93 12.57
CA ILE A 51 23.09 -1.47 11.32
C ILE A 51 23.10 -0.33 10.29
N PRO A 52 23.75 -0.50 9.13
CA PRO A 52 23.69 0.51 8.06
C PRO A 52 22.24 0.79 7.64
N PRO A 53 21.88 2.06 7.35
CA PRO A 53 20.59 2.35 6.76
C PRO A 53 20.58 1.90 5.30
N SER A 54 20.04 0.71 5.04
CA SER A 54 19.82 0.17 3.70
C SER A 54 18.34 -0.19 3.51
N ALA A 55 17.84 0.05 2.31
CA ALA A 55 16.49 -0.31 1.89
C ALA A 55 16.60 -1.13 0.62
N GLU A 56 16.56 -2.45 0.77
CA GLU A 56 16.79 -3.41 -0.32
C GLU A 56 15.53 -4.25 -0.58
N ILE A 57 15.41 -4.76 -1.80
CA ILE A 57 14.40 -5.74 -2.17
C ILE A 57 15.07 -7.12 -2.18
N PHE A 58 14.46 -8.08 -1.47
CA PHE A 58 14.94 -9.45 -1.41
C PHE A 58 13.95 -10.41 -2.04
N GLU A 59 14.49 -11.40 -2.74
CA GLU A 59 13.75 -12.59 -3.15
C GLU A 59 13.98 -13.71 -2.12
N ILE A 60 12.93 -14.47 -1.84
CA ILE A 60 12.98 -15.63 -0.95
C ILE A 60 13.15 -16.87 -1.83
N GLY A 61 14.36 -17.41 -1.88
CA GLY A 61 14.68 -18.66 -2.56
C GLY A 61 14.86 -19.84 -1.60
N ASP A 62 15.27 -20.99 -2.14
CA ASP A 62 15.53 -22.21 -1.37
C ASP A 62 16.80 -22.09 -0.48
N GLU A 63 17.81 -21.36 -0.95
CA GLU A 63 19.06 -21.13 -0.24
C GLU A 63 19.02 -19.93 0.73
N GLY A 64 17.94 -19.16 0.74
CA GLY A 64 17.74 -18.02 1.65
C GLY A 64 17.28 -16.74 0.96
N LEU A 65 17.78 -15.60 1.44
CA LEU A 65 17.46 -14.28 0.88
C LEU A 65 18.53 -13.84 -0.11
N THR A 66 18.12 -13.56 -1.34
CA THR A 66 18.97 -13.00 -2.39
C THR A 66 18.56 -11.55 -2.66
N MET A 67 19.54 -10.67 -2.78
CA MET A 67 19.28 -9.25 -3.07
C MET A 67 19.03 -9.06 -4.55
N ILE A 68 17.93 -8.39 -4.90
CA ILE A 68 17.63 -8.05 -6.30
C ILE A 68 18.40 -6.78 -6.66
N THR A 69 19.35 -6.90 -7.59
CA THR A 69 20.16 -5.77 -8.07
C THR A 69 19.70 -5.22 -9.41
N ASP A 70 18.91 -5.98 -10.18
CA ASP A 70 18.40 -5.52 -11.47
C ASP A 70 17.17 -4.61 -11.31
N ALA A 71 17.19 -3.49 -12.03
CA ALA A 71 16.14 -2.47 -11.94
C ALA A 71 14.81 -2.94 -12.54
N THR A 72 14.85 -3.78 -13.59
CA THR A 72 13.62 -4.25 -14.24
C THR A 72 12.90 -5.28 -13.38
N GLU A 73 13.65 -6.17 -12.74
CA GLU A 73 13.14 -7.13 -11.75
C GLU A 73 12.60 -6.41 -10.50
N ALA A 74 13.34 -5.41 -9.99
CA ALA A 74 12.90 -4.62 -8.84
C ALA A 74 11.54 -3.93 -9.09
N ASP A 75 11.32 -3.39 -10.29
CA ASP A 75 10.08 -2.74 -10.68
C ASP A 75 8.89 -3.71 -10.76
N ALA A 76 9.15 -4.95 -11.20
CA ALA A 76 8.14 -6.01 -11.23
C ALA A 76 7.74 -6.42 -9.81
N VAL A 77 8.71 -6.64 -8.92
CA VAL A 77 8.47 -7.02 -7.52
C VAL A 77 7.79 -5.89 -6.74
N ALA A 78 8.18 -4.64 -6.97
CA ALA A 78 7.56 -3.48 -6.33
C ALA A 78 6.05 -3.40 -6.59
N LYS A 79 5.59 -3.79 -7.79
CA LYS A 79 4.16 -3.85 -8.11
C LYS A 79 3.44 -4.92 -7.28
N ASN A 80 4.08 -6.06 -7.02
CA ASN A 80 3.52 -7.14 -6.20
C ASN A 80 3.46 -6.77 -4.71
N LEU A 81 4.44 -6.01 -4.22
CA LEU A 81 4.48 -5.54 -2.82
C LEU A 81 3.45 -4.45 -2.50
N ARG A 82 2.89 -3.79 -3.53
CA ARG A 82 1.84 -2.78 -3.32
C ARG A 82 0.52 -3.44 -2.90
N ARG A 83 0.04 -3.11 -1.70
CA ARG A 83 -1.33 -3.47 -1.27
C ARG A 83 -2.34 -2.90 -2.27
N SER A 84 -3.13 -3.78 -2.90
CA SER A 84 -4.27 -3.37 -3.71
C SER A 84 -5.22 -2.52 -2.86
N ARG A 85 -5.35 -1.24 -3.23
CA ARG A 85 -6.30 -0.33 -2.59
C ARG A 85 -7.69 -0.71 -3.10
N LYS A 86 -8.30 -1.73 -2.50
CA LYS A 86 -9.66 -2.18 -2.83
C LYS A 86 -10.61 -1.03 -2.53
N ARG A 87 -10.99 -0.26 -3.56
CA ARG A 87 -12.08 0.73 -3.44
C ARG A 87 -13.32 -0.07 -3.07
N LYS A 88 -13.84 0.13 -1.86
CA LYS A 88 -15.11 -0.43 -1.41
C LYS A 88 -16.17 0.07 -2.40
N ALA A 89 -16.55 -0.77 -3.35
CA ALA A 89 -17.70 -0.51 -4.21
C ALA A 89 -18.88 -0.39 -3.25
N THR A 90 -19.45 0.80 -3.13
CA THR A 90 -20.78 0.95 -2.55
C THR A 90 -21.69 0.14 -3.46
N THR A 91 -22.08 -1.03 -2.98
CA THR A 91 -23.10 -1.87 -3.59
C THR A 91 -24.32 -0.99 -3.79
N SER A 92 -24.53 -0.48 -5.00
CA SER A 92 -25.82 0.11 -5.35
C SER A 92 -26.78 -1.06 -5.29
N THR A 93 -27.63 -1.10 -4.26
CA THR A 93 -28.80 -1.98 -4.21
C THR A 93 -29.54 -1.80 -5.52
N LYS A 94 -29.39 -2.76 -6.44
CA LYS A 94 -30.26 -2.88 -7.60
C LYS A 94 -31.64 -3.18 -7.03
N SER A 95 -32.50 -2.17 -6.97
CA SER A 95 -33.90 -2.35 -6.61
C SER A 95 -34.53 -3.36 -7.57
N ALA A 96 -35.37 -4.25 -7.04
CA ALA A 96 -36.12 -5.22 -7.82
C ALA A 96 -36.91 -4.51 -8.93
N PRO A 97 -37.08 -5.15 -10.12
CA PRO A 97 -37.89 -4.57 -11.18
C PRO A 97 -39.34 -4.43 -10.70
N VAL A 98 -39.83 -3.19 -10.65
CA VAL A 98 -41.23 -2.87 -10.37
C VAL A 98 -41.96 -2.74 -11.70
N GLU A 99 -43.09 -3.42 -11.85
CA GLU A 99 -43.96 -3.31 -13.03
C GLU A 99 -44.55 -1.90 -13.10
N VAL A 100 -44.27 -1.19 -14.19
CA VAL A 100 -44.73 0.20 -14.38
C VAL A 100 -46.10 0.18 -15.08
N PRO A 101 -47.15 0.79 -14.50
CA PRO A 101 -48.46 0.92 -15.15
C PRO A 101 -48.37 1.55 -16.55
N ALA A 102 -49.13 1.03 -17.52
CA ALA A 102 -49.05 1.43 -18.93
C ALA A 102 -49.24 2.95 -19.18
N LYS A 103 -50.07 3.60 -18.36
CA LYS A 103 -50.30 5.05 -18.43
C LYS A 103 -49.06 5.87 -18.05
N LEU A 104 -48.24 5.37 -17.13
CA LEU A 104 -46.98 6.02 -16.74
C LEU A 104 -45.87 5.77 -17.76
N ALA A 105 -45.85 4.60 -18.40
CA ALA A 105 -44.91 4.32 -19.48
C ALA A 105 -45.11 5.26 -20.68
N ALA A 106 -46.37 5.53 -21.05
CA ALA A 106 -46.70 6.50 -22.10
C ALA A 106 -46.22 7.92 -21.76
N ALA A 107 -46.48 8.40 -20.54
CA ALA A 107 -46.03 9.72 -20.10
C ALA A 107 -44.50 9.85 -20.00
N LEU A 108 -43.78 8.77 -19.66
CA LEU A 108 -42.31 8.76 -19.65
C LEU A 108 -41.70 8.76 -21.06
N ALA A 109 -42.41 8.23 -22.05
CA ALA A 109 -41.95 8.21 -23.45
C ALA A 109 -41.99 9.60 -24.11
N GLU A 110 -42.82 10.52 -23.61
CA GLU A 110 -42.89 11.92 -24.07
C GLU A 110 -41.69 12.77 -23.61
N ILE A 111 -40.84 12.25 -22.71
CA ILE A 111 -39.66 12.97 -22.23
C ILE A 111 -38.61 13.07 -23.36
N PRO A 112 -38.15 14.29 -23.72
CA PRO A 112 -37.15 14.46 -24.77
C PRO A 112 -35.84 13.71 -24.48
N ALA A 113 -35.25 13.14 -25.53
CA ALA A 113 -34.00 12.39 -25.43
C ALA A 113 -32.88 13.23 -24.77
N GLY A 114 -32.19 12.65 -23.80
CA GLY A 114 -31.13 13.34 -23.05
C GLY A 114 -31.62 14.17 -21.84
N TYR A 115 -32.90 14.09 -21.50
CA TYR A 115 -33.46 14.61 -20.25
C TYR A 115 -34.04 13.49 -19.39
N LYS A 116 -34.16 13.74 -18.09
CA LYS A 116 -34.84 12.88 -17.12
C LYS A 116 -35.73 13.73 -16.22
N LEU A 117 -36.76 13.13 -15.64
CA LEU A 117 -37.57 13.79 -14.62
C LEU A 117 -36.75 13.88 -13.32
N GLY A 118 -36.55 15.12 -12.84
CA GLY A 118 -35.99 15.42 -11.53
C GLY A 118 -37.00 16.22 -10.71
N LEU A 119 -36.67 16.46 -9.44
CA LEU A 119 -37.47 17.31 -8.56
C LEU A 119 -36.76 18.64 -8.36
N ASP A 120 -37.53 19.73 -8.29
CA ASP A 120 -37.02 21.03 -7.86
C ASP A 120 -36.86 21.10 -6.32
N ARG A 121 -36.42 22.25 -5.81
CA ARG A 121 -36.23 22.48 -4.36
C ARG A 121 -37.55 22.38 -3.56
N ASN A 122 -38.68 22.53 -4.23
CA ASN A 122 -40.02 22.53 -3.65
C ASN A 122 -40.74 21.19 -3.86
N GLY A 123 -40.09 20.20 -4.48
CA GLY A 123 -40.66 18.88 -4.77
C GLY A 123 -41.50 18.80 -6.04
N ASN A 124 -41.53 19.84 -6.88
CA ASN A 124 -42.24 19.79 -8.16
C ASN A 124 -41.39 19.11 -9.25
N PRO A 125 -42.03 18.39 -10.19
CA PRO A 125 -41.32 17.73 -11.29
C PRO A 125 -40.74 18.74 -12.28
N ARG A 126 -39.46 18.57 -12.63
CA ARG A 126 -38.74 19.37 -13.63
C ARG A 126 -37.87 18.49 -14.52
N LEU A 127 -37.74 18.85 -15.79
CA LEU A 127 -36.80 18.20 -16.71
C LEU A 127 -35.34 18.57 -16.38
N VAL A 128 -34.50 17.56 -16.16
CA VAL A 128 -33.07 17.69 -15.86
C VAL A 128 -32.25 17.01 -16.94
N LYS A 129 -31.25 17.71 -17.49
CA LYS A 129 -30.37 17.17 -18.53
C LYS A 129 -29.53 16.00 -18.01
N THR A 130 -29.61 14.86 -18.69
CA THR A 130 -28.83 13.67 -18.39
C THR A 130 -27.38 13.88 -18.83
N ARG A 131 -26.46 13.91 -17.86
CA ARG A 131 -25.02 14.05 -18.14
C ARG A 131 -24.46 12.71 -18.61
N LYS A 132 -23.91 12.67 -19.84
CA LYS A 132 -23.08 11.55 -20.29
C LYS A 132 -21.73 11.63 -19.59
N ARG A 133 -21.44 10.69 -18.68
CA ARG A 133 -20.08 10.50 -18.17
C ARG A 133 -19.27 9.77 -19.24
N ARG A 134 -18.13 10.33 -19.65
CA ARG A 134 -17.16 9.58 -20.47
C ARG A 134 -16.67 8.40 -19.63
N LYS A 135 -16.75 7.19 -20.19
CA LYS A 135 -16.13 5.99 -19.63
C LYS A 135 -14.63 6.08 -19.82
#